data_AF-A0A0L0MG30-F1
#
_entry.id   AF-A0A0L0MG30-F1
#
_cell.length_a   1.000
_cell.length_b   1.000
_cell.length_c   1.000
_cell.angle_alpha   90.00
_cell.angle_beta   90.00
_cell.angle_gamma   90.00
#
_symmetry.space_group_name_H-M   'P 1'
#
loop_
_entity.id
_entity.type
_entity.pdbx_description
1 polymer ?
#
loop_
_entity_poly.entity_id
_entity_poly.type
_entity_poly.pdbx_seq_one_letter_code
_entity_poly.pdbx_strand_id
1 'polypeptide(L)'
;MAAAVSKLMRNQDLILVAKKRPVVTRFRMTVGLPGHLSVRLQPNHPTDDAKGIAASMLYGCGDAVIGINPASDSPAAIGTLLTMMDDFRQRYDVPMQSCVLTHVTNTLAAIEQGAPVDLVFQSITDTERTNASFGVTLALLEEAHDAAQSLKRGTVGDNVMYFETGQGSALSANAHHGVDQQTCEARAYAVARRFQPLLTNTVVGFIGPEYLYDGKQIMRAGLEDHFCGKLLGVPMGVDVCYTNHAEADQDDMDTLLTMLGVANVNFIMGVPGADDVMLN
;
A
#
# COMPACT_ATOMS: atom_id res chain seq x y z
N MET A 1 13.56 10.69 14.34
CA MET A 1 13.85 12.02 13.74
C MET A 1 12.73 12.46 12.79
N ALA A 2 12.39 11.70 11.73
CA ALA A 2 11.31 12.07 10.79
C ALA A 2 9.99 12.42 11.50
N ALA A 3 9.49 11.54 12.38
CA ALA A 3 8.29 11.77 13.18
C ALA A 3 8.40 12.99 14.13
N ALA A 4 9.60 13.31 14.62
CA ALA A 4 9.77 14.48 15.48
C ALA A 4 9.61 15.79 14.67
N VAL A 5 10.06 15.79 13.42
CA VAL A 5 9.92 16.96 12.53
C VAL A 5 8.46 17.12 12.08
N SER A 6 7.77 16.03 11.72
CA SER A 6 6.37 16.11 11.28
C SER A 6 5.45 16.72 12.35
N LYS A 7 5.69 16.39 13.62
CA LYS A 7 4.94 16.93 14.77
C LYS A 7 5.07 18.45 14.96
N LEU A 8 6.11 19.07 14.42
CA LEU A 8 6.32 20.52 14.50
C LEU A 8 5.80 21.27 13.27
N MET A 9 5.34 20.53 12.26
CA MET A 9 4.93 21.08 10.97
C MET A 9 3.43 21.31 10.90
N ARG A 10 3.03 22.42 10.27
CA ARG A 10 1.65 22.62 9.84
C ARG A 10 1.35 21.76 8.62
N ASN A 11 0.08 21.61 8.26
CA ASN A 11 -0.32 20.83 7.07
C ASN A 11 0.35 21.37 5.79
N GLN A 12 0.46 22.70 5.66
CA GLN A 12 1.16 23.32 4.51
C GLN A 12 2.65 22.95 4.47
N ASP A 13 3.30 22.84 5.63
CA ASP A 13 4.72 22.49 5.72
C ASP A 13 4.93 21.02 5.32
N LEU A 14 4.06 20.11 5.81
CA LEU A 14 4.07 18.69 5.45
C LEU A 14 3.95 18.52 3.92
N ILE A 15 2.97 19.21 3.31
CA ILE A 15 2.73 19.20 1.86
C ILE A 15 3.93 19.76 1.11
N LEU A 16 4.42 20.95 1.49
CA LEU A 16 5.49 21.65 0.78
C LEU A 16 6.80 20.87 0.80
N VAL A 17 7.15 20.26 1.94
CA VAL A 17 8.40 19.51 2.06
C VAL A 17 8.30 18.15 1.38
N ALA A 18 7.18 17.44 1.51
CA ALA A 18 6.96 16.18 0.80
C ALA A 18 7.06 16.37 -0.73
N LYS A 19 6.46 17.44 -1.26
CA LYS A 19 6.53 17.81 -2.69
C LYS A 19 7.96 18.00 -3.21
N LYS A 20 8.87 18.50 -2.38
CA LYS A 20 10.28 18.72 -2.73
C LYS A 20 11.12 17.44 -2.73
N ARG A 21 10.55 16.32 -2.28
CA ARG A 21 11.25 15.04 -2.16
C ARG A 21 10.58 13.97 -3.03
N PRO A 22 10.68 14.04 -4.37
CA PRO A 22 10.21 12.95 -5.21
C PRO A 22 10.99 11.66 -4.89
N VAL A 23 10.27 10.54 -4.91
CA VAL A 23 10.81 9.19 -4.77
C VAL A 23 10.27 8.40 -5.95
N VAL A 24 11.16 7.97 -6.84
CA VAL A 24 10.79 7.34 -8.11
C VAL A 24 11.26 5.88 -8.09
N THR A 25 10.34 4.96 -8.34
CA THR A 25 10.56 3.51 -8.34
C THR A 25 10.08 2.90 -9.65
N ARG A 26 10.62 1.73 -10.00
CA ARG A 26 10.45 1.11 -11.32
C ARG A 26 10.31 -0.40 -11.23
N PHE A 27 9.32 -0.93 -11.94
CA PHE A 27 9.17 -2.36 -12.20
C PHE A 27 8.79 -2.60 -13.66
N ARG A 28 7.49 -2.62 -14.00
CA ARG A 28 7.01 -2.51 -15.39
C ARG A 28 6.68 -1.09 -15.76
N MET A 29 6.18 -0.34 -14.78
CA MET A 29 5.95 1.10 -14.85
C MET A 29 6.92 1.89 -13.98
N THR A 30 6.98 3.21 -14.20
CA THR A 30 7.70 4.16 -13.33
C THR A 30 6.68 4.92 -12.49
N VAL A 31 6.77 4.83 -11.16
CA VAL A 31 5.85 5.48 -10.23
C VAL A 31 6.56 6.63 -9.49
N GLY A 32 5.86 7.73 -9.22
CA GLY A 32 6.35 8.84 -8.39
C GLY A 32 7.05 9.99 -9.12
N LEU A 33 6.98 10.02 -10.46
CA LEU A 33 7.48 11.16 -11.24
C LEU A 33 6.67 12.43 -10.91
N PRO A 34 7.32 13.60 -10.78
CA PRO A 34 6.59 14.86 -10.63
C PRO A 34 5.56 15.09 -11.75
N GLY A 35 4.38 15.57 -11.38
CA GLY A 35 3.30 15.85 -12.33
C GLY A 35 2.54 14.61 -12.82
N HIS A 36 2.80 13.45 -12.24
CA HIS A 36 2.06 12.20 -12.48
C HIS A 36 1.39 11.78 -11.18
N LEU A 37 0.17 11.25 -11.27
CA LEU A 37 -0.54 10.62 -10.16
C LEU A 37 -0.90 9.21 -10.60
N SER A 38 -0.35 8.22 -9.92
CA SER A 38 -0.68 6.82 -10.16
C SER A 38 -1.80 6.35 -9.25
N VAL A 39 -2.49 5.30 -9.68
CA VAL A 39 -3.61 4.71 -8.95
C VAL A 39 -3.39 3.21 -8.81
N ARG A 40 -3.52 2.69 -7.58
CA ARG A 40 -3.76 1.26 -7.35
C ARG A 40 -5.22 0.99 -7.64
N LEU A 41 -5.51 0.12 -8.59
CA LEU A 41 -6.87 -0.38 -8.78
C LEU A 41 -7.04 -1.62 -7.89
N GLN A 42 -8.06 -1.61 -7.03
CA GLN A 42 -8.43 -2.76 -6.20
C GLN A 42 -9.76 -3.37 -6.64
N PRO A 43 -9.75 -4.35 -7.57
CA PRO A 43 -10.96 -4.99 -8.07
C PRO A 43 -11.37 -6.16 -7.16
N ASN A 44 -11.61 -5.91 -5.88
CA ASN A 44 -12.03 -6.96 -4.94
C ASN A 44 -13.41 -7.53 -5.32
N HIS A 45 -13.65 -8.79 -4.94
CA HIS A 45 -14.95 -9.43 -5.07
C HIS A 45 -15.22 -10.32 -3.84
N PRO A 46 -16.41 -10.29 -3.20
CA PRO A 46 -16.71 -11.02 -1.94
C PRO A 46 -16.46 -12.53 -1.94
N THR A 47 -16.26 -13.12 -3.11
CA THR A 47 -16.05 -14.56 -3.32
C THR A 47 -14.94 -14.84 -4.33
N ASP A 48 -14.11 -13.84 -4.64
CA ASP A 48 -13.07 -13.92 -5.67
C ASP A 48 -13.58 -14.37 -7.06
N ASP A 49 -14.78 -13.95 -7.48
CA ASP A 49 -15.30 -14.30 -8.81
C ASP A 49 -14.51 -13.57 -9.90
N ALA A 50 -13.78 -14.35 -10.70
CA ALA A 50 -12.98 -13.88 -11.82
C ALA A 50 -13.73 -12.92 -12.77
N LYS A 51 -15.03 -13.13 -13.01
CA LYS A 51 -15.81 -12.24 -13.89
C LYS A 51 -16.06 -10.88 -13.25
N GLY A 52 -16.42 -10.86 -11.97
CA GLY A 52 -16.60 -9.63 -11.19
C GLY A 52 -15.30 -8.84 -11.12
N ILE A 53 -14.20 -9.51 -10.81
CA ILE A 53 -12.87 -8.91 -10.77
C ILE A 53 -12.49 -8.32 -12.14
N ALA A 54 -12.63 -9.10 -13.22
CA ALA A 54 -12.31 -8.65 -14.57
C ALA A 54 -13.17 -7.44 -15.01
N ALA A 55 -14.44 -7.37 -14.61
CA ALA A 55 -15.28 -6.21 -14.88
C ALA A 55 -14.76 -4.95 -14.17
N SER A 56 -14.35 -5.08 -12.91
CA SER A 56 -13.76 -3.99 -12.12
C SER A 56 -12.38 -3.56 -12.62
N MET A 57 -11.66 -4.40 -13.38
CA MET A 57 -10.40 -4.01 -14.01
C MET A 57 -10.56 -3.02 -15.18
N LEU A 58 -11.77 -2.82 -15.73
CA LEU A 58 -12.00 -2.01 -16.92
C LEU A 58 -12.14 -0.50 -16.65
N TYR A 59 -11.97 -0.03 -15.41
CA TYR A 59 -12.13 1.38 -15.02
C TYR A 59 -11.00 2.32 -15.51
N GLY A 60 -9.98 1.81 -16.21
CA GLY A 60 -8.94 2.64 -16.83
C GLY A 60 -7.90 3.23 -15.85
N CYS A 61 -7.81 2.68 -14.64
CA CYS A 61 -6.77 2.95 -13.65
C CYS A 61 -5.95 1.68 -13.35
N GLY A 62 -4.92 1.75 -12.50
CA GLY A 62 -4.07 0.60 -12.13
C GLY A 62 -2.62 0.71 -12.58
N ASP A 63 -2.14 1.90 -12.93
CA ASP A 63 -0.75 2.14 -13.34
C ASP A 63 0.24 2.00 -12.17
N ALA A 64 -0.21 2.21 -10.92
CA ALA A 64 0.59 1.87 -9.74
C ALA A 64 0.65 0.35 -9.54
N VAL A 65 -0.50 -0.31 -9.56
CA VAL A 65 -0.66 -1.77 -9.47
C VAL A 65 -2.15 -2.12 -9.68
N ILE A 66 -2.44 -3.26 -10.29
CA ILE A 66 -3.74 -3.92 -10.13
C ILE A 66 -3.60 -4.92 -8.97
N GLY A 67 -4.16 -4.58 -7.82
CA GLY A 67 -3.98 -5.30 -6.57
C GLY A 67 -5.28 -5.93 -6.07
N ILE A 68 -5.35 -7.25 -5.92
CA ILE A 68 -6.53 -7.94 -5.39
C ILE A 68 -6.27 -8.32 -3.94
N ASN A 69 -7.11 -7.87 -3.01
CA ASN A 69 -7.19 -8.47 -1.67
C ASN A 69 -8.10 -9.70 -1.76
N PRO A 70 -7.57 -10.94 -1.67
CA PRO A 70 -8.38 -12.12 -1.90
C PRO A 70 -9.32 -12.39 -0.72
N ALA A 71 -10.55 -12.82 -1.01
CA ALA A 71 -11.47 -13.35 0.00
C ALA A 71 -10.99 -14.70 0.57
N SER A 72 -10.17 -15.45 -0.19
CA SER A 72 -9.61 -16.74 0.20
C SER A 72 -8.08 -16.74 0.27
N ASP A 73 -7.53 -17.20 1.39
CA ASP A 73 -6.09 -17.48 1.54
C ASP A 73 -5.65 -18.84 0.96
N SER A 74 -6.49 -19.48 0.15
CA SER A 74 -6.15 -20.75 -0.50
C SER A 74 -5.04 -20.54 -1.55
N PRO A 75 -3.93 -21.30 -1.51
CA PRO A 75 -2.88 -21.21 -2.53
C PRO A 75 -3.40 -21.40 -3.96
N ALA A 76 -4.42 -22.25 -4.15
CA ALA A 76 -5.03 -22.46 -5.46
C ALA A 76 -5.83 -21.24 -5.96
N ALA A 77 -6.54 -20.56 -5.06
CA ALA A 77 -7.27 -19.34 -5.38
C ALA A 77 -6.29 -18.21 -5.75
N ILE A 78 -5.25 -18.02 -4.94
CA ILE A 78 -4.18 -17.05 -5.17
C ILE A 78 -3.49 -17.30 -6.52
N GLY A 79 -3.13 -18.56 -6.82
CA GLY A 79 -2.54 -18.93 -8.11
C GLY A 79 -3.47 -18.64 -9.31
N THR A 80 -4.77 -18.85 -9.15
CA THR A 80 -5.78 -18.53 -10.17
C THR A 80 -5.84 -17.02 -10.44
N LEU A 81 -5.87 -16.20 -9.39
CA LEU A 81 -5.89 -14.74 -9.50
C LEU A 81 -4.61 -14.18 -10.15
N LEU A 82 -3.44 -14.69 -9.75
CA LEU A 82 -2.16 -14.33 -10.34
C LEU A 82 -2.12 -14.63 -11.85
N THR A 83 -2.55 -15.84 -12.23
CA THR A 83 -2.59 -16.27 -13.64
C THR A 83 -3.57 -15.42 -14.45
N MET A 84 -4.77 -15.18 -13.90
CA MET A 84 -5.79 -14.37 -14.56
C MET A 84 -5.29 -12.94 -14.87
N MET A 85 -4.62 -12.29 -13.90
CA MET A 85 -4.08 -10.94 -14.11
C MET A 85 -2.94 -10.92 -15.12
N ASP A 86 -2.06 -11.93 -15.12
CA ASP A 86 -0.97 -12.02 -16.09
C ASP A 86 -1.48 -12.33 -17.50
N ASP A 87 -2.47 -13.21 -17.64
CA ASP A 87 -3.14 -13.50 -18.91
C ASP A 87 -3.79 -12.24 -19.50
N PHE A 88 -4.48 -11.46 -18.67
CA PHE A 88 -5.06 -10.18 -19.08
C PHE A 88 -3.97 -9.22 -19.58
N ARG A 89 -2.88 -9.07 -18.81
CA ARG A 89 -1.73 -8.23 -19.18
C ARG A 89 -1.14 -8.63 -20.52
N GLN A 90 -0.85 -9.92 -20.70
CA GLN A 90 -0.22 -10.44 -21.92
C GLN A 90 -1.14 -10.33 -23.13
N ARG A 91 -2.43 -10.66 -22.95
CA ARG A 91 -3.42 -10.66 -24.04
C ARG A 91 -3.64 -9.27 -24.63
N TYR A 92 -3.59 -8.23 -23.80
CA TYR A 92 -3.88 -6.86 -24.22
C TYR A 92 -2.65 -5.95 -24.19
N ASP A 93 -1.46 -6.50 -23.97
CA ASP A 93 -0.18 -5.76 -23.82
C ASP A 93 -0.29 -4.58 -22.86
N VAL A 94 -0.96 -4.80 -21.73
CA VAL A 94 -1.23 -3.72 -20.76
C VAL A 94 0.06 -3.43 -19.99
N PRO A 95 0.55 -2.17 -19.98
CA PRO A 95 1.75 -1.80 -19.24
C PRO A 95 1.39 -1.62 -17.76
N MET A 96 1.18 -2.74 -17.06
CA MET A 96 0.79 -2.78 -15.65
C MET A 96 1.50 -3.90 -14.92
N GLN A 97 1.62 -3.77 -13.59
CA GLN A 97 2.06 -4.83 -12.70
C GLN A 97 0.92 -5.27 -11.78
N SER A 98 0.89 -6.56 -11.45
CA SER A 98 -0.16 -7.16 -10.63
C SER A 98 0.32 -7.53 -9.23
N CYS A 99 -0.62 -7.64 -8.30
CA CYS A 99 -0.36 -8.15 -6.97
C CYS A 99 -1.60 -8.83 -6.39
N VAL A 100 -1.41 -9.94 -5.67
CA VAL A 100 -2.44 -10.49 -4.78
C VAL A 100 -1.97 -10.21 -3.36
N LEU A 101 -2.77 -9.45 -2.61
CA LEU A 101 -2.44 -8.92 -1.29
C LEU A 101 -2.69 -9.94 -0.18
N THR A 102 -2.03 -11.10 -0.30
CA THR A 102 -2.05 -12.18 0.69
C THR A 102 -0.81 -12.12 1.59
N HIS A 103 -0.76 -12.94 2.64
CA HIS A 103 0.43 -13.08 3.47
C HIS A 103 1.64 -13.51 2.63
N VAL A 104 2.81 -12.94 2.91
CA VAL A 104 4.06 -13.12 2.14
C VAL A 104 4.44 -14.59 1.92
N THR A 105 4.12 -15.48 2.87
CA THR A 105 4.39 -16.92 2.74
C THR A 105 3.57 -17.59 1.64
N ASN A 106 2.35 -17.13 1.39
CA ASN A 106 1.53 -17.64 0.30
C ASN A 106 2.09 -17.21 -1.05
N THR A 107 2.60 -15.98 -1.13
CA THR A 107 3.31 -15.49 -2.31
C THR A 107 4.58 -16.29 -2.57
N LEU A 108 5.39 -16.59 -1.55
CA LEU A 108 6.54 -17.49 -1.67
C LEU A 108 6.14 -18.87 -2.21
N ALA A 109 5.11 -19.49 -1.64
CA ALA A 109 4.62 -20.78 -2.12
C ALA A 109 4.11 -20.73 -3.57
N ALA A 110 3.51 -19.61 -3.99
CA ALA A 110 3.10 -19.40 -5.37
C ALA A 110 4.31 -19.26 -6.32
N ILE A 111 5.37 -18.56 -5.90
CA ILE A 111 6.64 -18.45 -6.64
C ILE A 111 7.27 -19.83 -6.82
N GLU A 112 7.33 -20.65 -5.77
CA GLU A 112 7.85 -22.03 -5.83
C GLU A 112 7.08 -22.90 -6.84
N GLN A 113 5.78 -22.64 -7.01
CA GLN A 113 4.92 -23.32 -7.98
C GLN A 113 4.99 -22.70 -9.40
N GLY A 114 5.82 -21.68 -9.61
CA GLY A 114 6.00 -21.03 -10.90
C GLY A 114 4.91 -20.03 -11.28
N ALA A 115 4.12 -19.54 -10.32
CA ALA A 115 3.09 -18.53 -10.58
C ALA A 115 3.69 -17.20 -11.06
N PRO A 116 2.97 -16.41 -11.88
CA PRO A 116 3.47 -15.17 -12.46
C PRO A 116 3.40 -13.99 -11.47
N VAL A 117 4.15 -14.07 -10.37
CA VAL A 117 4.19 -13.03 -9.33
C VAL A 117 5.00 -11.82 -9.81
N ASP A 118 4.35 -10.66 -9.92
CA ASP A 118 5.02 -9.39 -10.22
C ASP A 118 5.51 -8.69 -8.94
N LEU A 119 4.62 -8.47 -7.97
CA LEU A 119 4.95 -7.84 -6.68
C LEU A 119 4.62 -8.74 -5.49
N VAL A 120 5.46 -8.66 -4.46
CA VAL A 120 5.24 -9.31 -3.17
C VAL A 120 4.66 -8.30 -2.18
N PHE A 121 3.40 -8.53 -1.79
CA PHE A 121 2.74 -7.74 -0.76
C PHE A 121 3.05 -8.26 0.65
N GLN A 122 3.13 -7.34 1.62
CA GLN A 122 3.00 -7.65 3.04
C GLN A 122 2.61 -6.41 3.85
N SER A 123 1.66 -6.54 4.79
CA SER A 123 1.47 -5.54 5.84
C SER A 123 2.65 -5.58 6.82
N ILE A 124 3.27 -4.44 7.11
CA ILE A 124 4.44 -4.32 7.99
C ILE A 124 4.21 -3.26 9.07
N THR A 125 4.97 -3.33 10.15
CA THR A 125 4.87 -2.36 11.24
C THR A 125 6.24 -1.97 11.84
N ASP A 126 6.17 -1.13 12.87
CA ASP A 126 7.22 -0.43 13.59
C ASP A 126 8.03 -1.22 14.63
N THR A 127 7.47 -2.29 15.20
CA THR A 127 8.12 -3.10 16.24
C THR A 127 8.24 -4.56 15.83
N GLU A 128 9.25 -5.24 16.38
CA GLU A 128 9.42 -6.68 16.19
C GLU A 128 8.19 -7.45 16.70
N ARG A 129 7.65 -7.09 17.86
CA ARG A 129 6.50 -7.77 18.46
C ARG A 129 5.24 -7.62 17.60
N THR A 130 5.00 -6.43 17.06
CA THR A 130 3.84 -6.21 16.18
C THR A 130 4.02 -6.94 14.85
N ASN A 131 5.19 -6.89 14.21
CA ASN A 131 5.44 -7.69 13.00
C ASN A 131 5.30 -9.20 13.27
N ALA A 132 5.80 -9.69 14.40
CA ALA A 132 5.63 -11.08 14.81
C ALA A 132 4.15 -11.47 15.01
N SER A 133 3.30 -10.54 15.47
CA SER A 133 1.85 -10.77 15.56
C SER A 133 1.18 -10.95 14.19
N PHE A 134 1.80 -10.44 13.12
CA PHE A 134 1.38 -10.66 11.74
C PHE A 134 2.05 -11.90 11.12
N GLY A 135 2.88 -12.64 11.86
CA GLY A 135 3.66 -13.76 11.31
C GLY A 135 4.87 -13.32 10.48
N VAL A 136 5.31 -12.07 10.61
CA VAL A 136 6.35 -11.46 9.76
C VAL A 136 7.65 -11.27 10.53
N THR A 137 8.77 -11.58 9.88
CA THR A 137 10.12 -11.22 10.33
C THR A 137 10.89 -10.55 9.20
N LEU A 138 11.92 -9.78 9.51
CA LEU A 138 12.78 -9.17 8.48
C LEU A 138 13.47 -10.22 7.60
N ALA A 139 13.79 -11.39 8.15
CA ALA A 139 14.39 -12.49 7.40
C ALA A 139 13.42 -13.07 6.36
N LEU A 140 12.14 -13.22 6.72
CA LEU A 140 11.10 -13.65 5.79
C LEU A 140 10.86 -12.63 4.67
N LEU A 141 10.90 -11.33 4.99
CA LEU A 141 10.80 -10.27 3.98
C LEU A 141 12.00 -10.28 3.01
N GLU A 142 13.21 -10.56 3.51
CA GLU A 142 14.42 -10.70 2.69
C GLU A 142 14.32 -11.91 1.75
N GLU A 143 13.88 -13.06 2.28
CA GLU A 143 13.64 -14.27 1.47
C GLU A 143 12.64 -14.02 0.34
N ALA A 144 11.53 -13.35 0.64
CA ALA A 144 10.51 -13.03 -0.35
C ALA A 144 10.98 -12.00 -1.38
N HIS A 145 11.77 -11.02 -0.95
CA HIS A 145 12.42 -10.06 -1.84
C HIS A 145 13.35 -10.78 -2.83
N ASP A 146 14.25 -11.64 -2.34
CA ASP A 146 15.19 -12.39 -3.18
C ASP A 146 14.45 -13.34 -4.13
N ALA A 147 13.41 -14.03 -3.65
CA ALA A 147 12.59 -14.92 -4.46
C ALA A 147 11.92 -14.17 -5.62
N ALA A 148 11.31 -13.01 -5.36
CA ALA A 148 10.66 -12.22 -6.41
C ALA A 148 11.66 -11.59 -7.39
N GLN A 149 12.81 -11.12 -6.92
CA GLN A 149 13.89 -10.64 -7.80
C GLN A 149 14.40 -11.76 -8.72
N SER A 150 14.46 -13.01 -8.24
CA SER A 150 14.92 -14.15 -9.03
C SER A 150 14.06 -14.41 -10.28
N LEU A 151 12.79 -14.01 -10.25
CA LEU A 151 11.86 -14.15 -11.38
C LEU A 151 12.16 -13.20 -12.54
N LYS A 152 12.87 -12.09 -12.30
CA LYS A 152 13.29 -11.11 -13.32
C LYS A 152 12.14 -10.64 -14.23
N ARG A 153 10.97 -10.41 -13.63
CA ARG A 153 9.74 -10.08 -14.35
C ARG A 153 9.58 -8.60 -14.72
N GLY A 154 10.33 -7.71 -14.06
CA GLY A 154 10.32 -6.28 -14.35
C GLY A 154 10.96 -5.96 -15.71
N THR A 155 10.38 -4.99 -16.43
CA THR A 155 10.82 -4.58 -17.77
C THR A 155 11.50 -3.21 -17.80
N VAL A 156 11.31 -2.42 -16.75
CA VAL A 156 11.84 -1.05 -16.58
C VAL A 156 12.74 -0.95 -15.33
N GLY A 157 12.47 -1.76 -14.30
CA GLY A 157 13.28 -1.85 -13.08
C GLY A 157 12.99 -3.14 -12.31
N ASP A 158 13.49 -3.22 -11.09
CA ASP A 158 13.53 -4.43 -10.25
C ASP A 158 13.01 -4.19 -8.82
N ASN A 159 12.25 -3.11 -8.59
CA ASN A 159 11.54 -2.91 -7.32
C ASN A 159 10.35 -3.88 -7.24
N VAL A 160 10.42 -4.89 -6.36
CA VAL A 160 9.45 -6.01 -6.33
C VAL A 160 8.54 -6.03 -5.11
N MET A 161 8.85 -5.25 -4.07
CA MET A 161 8.05 -5.28 -2.83
C MET A 161 6.92 -4.26 -2.87
N TYR A 162 5.83 -4.62 -2.21
CA TYR A 162 4.71 -3.77 -1.91
C TYR A 162 4.37 -3.88 -0.41
N PHE A 163 4.41 -2.76 0.31
CA PHE A 163 4.08 -2.75 1.73
C PHE A 163 2.86 -1.88 2.06
N GLU A 164 2.05 -2.35 3.00
CA GLU A 164 1.02 -1.56 3.67
C GLU A 164 1.39 -1.31 5.14
N THR A 165 1.09 -0.11 5.60
CA THR A 165 1.29 0.35 6.98
C THR A 165 0.03 1.06 7.47
N GLY A 166 0.05 1.61 8.68
CA GLY A 166 -1.09 2.34 9.21
C GLY A 166 -0.91 2.73 10.67
N GLN A 167 -1.28 3.97 10.98
CA GLN A 167 -1.33 4.41 12.37
C GLN A 167 -2.34 3.57 13.15
N GLY A 168 -1.88 3.07 14.31
CA GLY A 168 -2.71 2.30 15.24
C GLY A 168 -2.37 0.82 15.32
N SER A 169 -1.70 0.23 14.33
CA SER A 169 -1.37 -1.21 14.34
C SER A 169 -0.53 -1.63 15.55
N ALA A 170 0.45 -0.82 15.94
CA ALA A 170 1.28 -1.07 17.12
C ALA A 170 0.49 -1.00 18.44
N LEU A 171 -0.46 -0.08 18.50
CA LEU A 171 -1.34 0.11 19.66
C LEU A 171 -2.32 -1.06 19.76
N SER A 172 -2.96 -1.43 18.66
CA SER A 172 -3.86 -2.58 18.54
C SER A 172 -3.21 -3.88 19.01
N ALA A 173 -1.94 -4.11 18.61
CA ALA A 173 -1.17 -5.27 19.02
C ALA A 173 -0.60 -5.19 20.46
N ASN A 174 -0.90 -4.12 21.21
CA ASN A 174 -0.33 -3.84 22.53
C ASN A 174 1.21 -3.94 22.57
N ALA A 175 1.83 -3.39 21.53
CA ALA A 175 3.26 -3.54 21.24
C ALA A 175 3.92 -2.20 20.87
N HIS A 176 3.25 -1.08 21.14
CA HIS A 176 3.79 0.27 20.92
C HIS A 176 4.78 0.74 22.01
N HIS A 177 4.90 0.02 23.14
CA HIS A 177 5.84 0.33 24.23
C HIS A 177 5.77 1.78 24.77
N GLY A 178 4.56 2.35 24.83
CA GLY A 178 4.36 3.75 25.26
C GLY A 178 4.74 4.81 24.23
N VAL A 179 5.10 4.40 23.00
CA VAL A 179 5.39 5.29 21.87
C VAL A 179 4.08 5.68 21.18
N ASP A 180 4.03 6.91 20.65
CA ASP A 180 2.87 7.43 19.92
C ASP A 180 2.75 6.87 18.48
N GLN A 181 1.52 6.87 17.95
CA GLN A 181 1.18 6.27 16.66
C GLN A 181 2.05 6.77 15.49
N GLN A 182 2.29 8.08 15.38
CA GLN A 182 3.10 8.66 14.30
C GLN A 182 4.57 8.20 14.37
N THR A 183 5.12 8.11 15.58
CA THR A 183 6.50 7.67 15.76
C THR A 183 6.65 6.19 15.41
N CYS A 184 5.66 5.37 15.78
CA CYS A 184 5.55 3.98 15.34
C CYS A 184 5.49 3.91 13.80
N GLU A 185 4.53 4.59 13.19
CA GLU A 185 4.31 4.58 11.75
C GLU A 185 5.57 4.99 10.95
N ALA A 186 6.28 6.04 11.39
CA ALA A 186 7.55 6.42 10.78
C ALA A 186 8.67 5.35 10.86
N ARG A 187 8.62 4.43 11.84
CA ARG A 187 9.54 3.29 11.93
C ARG A 187 9.16 2.18 10.96
N ALA A 188 7.86 1.97 10.67
CA ALA A 188 7.44 1.02 9.65
C ALA A 188 8.03 1.39 8.28
N TYR A 189 8.12 2.70 7.97
CA TYR A 189 8.82 3.16 6.75
C TYR A 189 10.32 2.86 6.74
N ALA A 190 10.98 2.78 7.90
CA ALA A 190 12.38 2.36 7.98
C ALA A 190 12.53 0.86 7.65
N VAL A 191 11.55 0.04 8.03
CA VAL A 191 11.47 -1.36 7.59
C VAL A 191 11.26 -1.42 6.07
N ALA A 192 10.27 -0.72 5.53
CA ALA A 192 10.02 -0.66 4.09
C ALA A 192 11.27 -0.26 3.29
N ARG A 193 11.94 0.82 3.71
CA ARG A 193 13.12 1.37 3.03
C ARG A 193 14.23 0.33 2.80
N ARG A 194 14.40 -0.62 3.72
CA ARG A 194 15.43 -1.68 3.62
C ARG A 194 15.27 -2.50 2.33
N PHE A 195 14.05 -2.76 1.90
CA PHE A 195 13.74 -3.67 0.79
C PHE A 195 13.42 -2.94 -0.52
N GLN A 196 13.72 -1.63 -0.60
CA GLN A 196 13.58 -0.81 -1.81
C GLN A 196 12.28 -1.11 -2.60
N PRO A 197 11.09 -1.00 -1.96
CA PRO A 197 9.83 -1.44 -2.54
C PRO A 197 9.48 -0.64 -3.79
N LEU A 198 8.60 -1.18 -4.64
CA LEU A 198 7.96 -0.38 -5.68
C LEU A 198 6.96 0.58 -5.06
N LEU A 199 6.18 0.08 -4.09
CA LEU A 199 5.06 0.77 -3.47
C LEU A 199 5.11 0.62 -1.95
N THR A 200 4.76 1.68 -1.25
CA THR A 200 4.40 1.60 0.17
C THR A 200 3.26 2.57 0.41
N ASN A 201 2.19 2.15 1.05
CA ASN A 201 1.15 3.08 1.48
C ASN A 201 0.79 2.89 2.94
N THR A 202 0.39 4.00 3.55
CA THR A 202 -0.39 3.98 4.79
C THR A 202 -1.86 3.74 4.42
N VAL A 203 -2.57 3.01 5.27
CA VAL A 203 -4.03 2.88 5.18
C VAL A 203 -4.64 3.73 6.29
N VAL A 204 -5.00 4.96 5.96
CA VAL A 204 -5.41 5.96 6.96
C VAL A 204 -6.91 5.85 7.17
N GLY A 205 -7.36 5.81 8.42
CA GLY A 205 -8.79 5.77 8.75
C GLY A 205 -9.45 4.39 8.64
N PHE A 206 -8.68 3.33 8.36
CA PHE A 206 -9.20 1.97 8.18
C PHE A 206 -9.48 1.20 9.47
N ILE A 207 -8.71 1.45 10.54
CA ILE A 207 -8.83 0.63 11.77
C ILE A 207 -10.08 1.03 12.58
N GLY A 208 -10.32 2.34 12.73
CA GLY A 208 -11.47 2.85 13.47
C GLY A 208 -11.21 4.13 14.27
N PRO A 209 -12.29 4.72 14.84
CA PRO A 209 -12.26 5.97 15.59
C PRO A 209 -11.47 5.92 16.89
N GLU A 210 -11.16 4.72 17.39
CA GLU A 210 -10.32 4.53 18.58
C GLU A 210 -8.87 5.00 18.32
N TYR A 211 -8.48 5.07 17.05
CA TYR A 211 -7.13 5.46 16.61
C TYR A 211 -7.13 6.83 15.94
N LEU A 212 -8.10 7.09 15.06
CA LEU A 212 -8.32 8.36 14.34
C LEU A 212 -9.82 8.66 14.30
N TYR A 213 -10.27 9.55 15.19
CA TYR A 213 -11.68 9.72 15.50
C TYR A 213 -12.50 10.39 14.40
N ASP A 214 -11.97 11.47 13.81
CA ASP A 214 -12.68 12.35 12.89
C ASP A 214 -11.91 12.60 11.58
N GLY A 215 -12.57 13.19 10.59
CA GLY A 215 -11.96 13.56 9.31
C GLY A 215 -10.73 14.46 9.45
N LYS A 216 -10.70 15.32 10.47
CA LYS A 216 -9.54 16.16 10.79
C LYS A 216 -8.31 15.34 11.20
N GLN A 217 -8.49 14.33 12.04
CA GLN A 217 -7.42 13.44 12.48
C GLN A 217 -6.93 12.57 11.32
N ILE A 218 -7.85 12.03 10.51
CA ILE A 218 -7.53 11.26 9.31
C ILE A 218 -6.71 12.10 8.32
N MET A 219 -7.17 13.31 8.00
CA MET A 219 -6.44 14.24 7.13
C MET A 219 -5.04 14.56 7.66
N ARG A 220 -4.92 14.78 8.97
CA ARG A 220 -3.62 15.07 9.59
C ARG A 220 -2.68 13.87 9.49
N ALA A 221 -3.14 12.69 9.85
CA ALA A 221 -2.36 11.45 9.80
C ALA A 221 -1.87 11.15 8.38
N GLY A 222 -2.74 11.24 7.37
CA GLY A 222 -2.35 10.99 5.98
C GLY A 222 -1.27 11.96 5.46
N LEU A 223 -1.30 13.23 5.89
CA LEU A 223 -0.24 14.18 5.54
C LEU A 223 1.07 13.91 6.28
N GLU A 224 1.02 13.52 7.56
CA GLU A 224 2.22 13.20 8.34
C GLU A 224 2.90 11.93 7.82
N ASP A 225 2.10 10.91 7.51
CA ASP A 225 2.53 9.63 6.95
C ASP A 225 3.18 9.80 5.58
N HIS A 226 2.49 10.49 4.67
CA HIS A 226 3.03 10.82 3.36
C HIS A 226 4.36 11.58 3.47
N PHE A 227 4.42 12.61 4.32
CA PHE A 227 5.63 13.38 4.57
C PHE A 227 6.77 12.50 5.12
N CYS A 228 6.51 11.68 6.14
CA CYS A 228 7.53 10.85 6.78
C CYS A 228 8.06 9.79 5.80
N GLY A 229 7.18 9.14 5.04
CA GLY A 229 7.57 8.18 4.00
C GLY A 229 8.46 8.83 2.93
N LYS A 230 8.05 9.98 2.38
CA LYS A 230 8.84 10.74 1.39
C LYS A 230 10.19 11.17 1.96
N LEU A 231 10.22 11.71 3.18
CA LEU A 231 11.44 12.16 3.83
C LEU A 231 12.44 11.01 4.04
N LEU A 232 11.94 9.82 4.37
CA LEU A 232 12.74 8.60 4.51
C LEU A 232 13.12 7.97 3.17
N GLY A 233 12.58 8.45 2.05
CA GLY A 233 12.91 7.99 0.71
C GLY A 233 12.14 6.75 0.26
N VAL A 234 10.96 6.52 0.82
CA VAL A 234 10.05 5.42 0.47
C VAL A 234 9.02 5.90 -0.56
N PRO A 235 8.65 5.09 -1.58
CA PRO A 235 7.64 5.44 -2.59
C PRO A 235 6.23 5.49 -1.98
N MET A 236 5.94 6.61 -1.32
CA MET A 236 4.81 6.73 -0.40
C MET A 236 3.51 7.09 -1.12
N GLY A 237 2.57 6.13 -1.13
CA GLY A 237 1.16 6.33 -1.41
C GLY A 237 0.33 6.46 -0.14
N VAL A 238 -0.96 6.74 -0.32
CA VAL A 238 -1.93 6.81 0.78
C VAL A 238 -3.23 6.20 0.29
N ASP A 239 -3.75 5.24 1.03
CA ASP A 239 -5.11 4.77 0.86
C ASP A 239 -6.00 5.71 1.68
N VAL A 240 -6.80 6.50 0.96
CA VAL A 240 -7.66 7.54 1.52
C VAL A 240 -9.02 6.90 1.80
N CYS A 241 -9.24 6.51 3.06
CA CYS A 241 -10.46 5.84 3.48
C CYS A 241 -10.88 6.26 4.89
N TYR A 242 -12.08 5.85 5.26
CA TYR A 242 -12.62 5.99 6.60
C TYR A 242 -13.57 4.81 6.87
N THR A 243 -13.80 4.48 8.13
CA THR A 243 -14.85 3.52 8.51
C THR A 243 -16.17 4.24 8.77
N ASN A 244 -17.30 3.55 8.53
CA ASN A 244 -18.65 4.10 8.74
C ASN A 244 -18.97 4.55 10.18
N HIS A 245 -18.12 4.22 11.14
CA HIS A 245 -18.28 4.57 12.55
C HIS A 245 -17.29 5.66 13.02
N ALA A 246 -16.44 6.18 12.13
CA ALA A 246 -15.66 7.39 12.36
C ALA A 246 -16.51 8.65 12.10
N GLU A 247 -16.18 9.76 12.75
CA GLU A 247 -16.79 11.08 12.49
C GLU A 247 -16.13 11.71 11.24
N ALA A 248 -16.30 11.06 10.10
CA ALA A 248 -15.74 11.45 8.81
C ALA A 248 -16.70 11.10 7.67
N ASP A 249 -16.58 11.81 6.56
CA ASP A 249 -17.34 11.53 5.35
C ASP A 249 -16.48 11.62 4.08
N GLN A 250 -17.14 11.50 2.92
CA GLN A 250 -16.46 11.54 1.63
C GLN A 250 -15.86 12.93 1.32
N ASP A 251 -16.42 14.02 1.85
CA ASP A 251 -15.88 15.37 1.63
C ASP A 251 -14.52 15.53 2.34
N ASP A 252 -14.35 14.89 3.50
CA ASP A 252 -13.04 14.79 4.17
C ASP A 252 -12.02 14.03 3.33
N MET A 253 -12.45 12.92 2.70
CA MET A 253 -11.58 12.10 1.84
C MET A 253 -11.17 12.85 0.57
N ASP A 254 -12.10 13.56 -0.07
CA ASP A 254 -11.82 14.38 -1.26
C ASP A 254 -10.86 15.54 -0.93
N THR A 255 -10.98 16.10 0.28
CA THR A 255 -10.06 17.11 0.80
C THR A 255 -8.66 16.52 0.99
N LEU A 256 -8.54 15.34 1.61
CA LEU A 256 -7.25 14.66 1.80
C LEU A 256 -6.60 14.33 0.44
N LEU A 257 -7.35 13.72 -0.47
CA LEU A 257 -6.89 13.37 -1.82
C LEU A 257 -6.35 14.60 -2.56
N THR A 258 -7.07 15.72 -2.49
CA THR A 258 -6.66 16.99 -3.10
C THR A 258 -5.32 17.47 -2.51
N MET A 259 -5.18 17.47 -1.18
CA MET A 259 -3.94 17.88 -0.51
C MET A 259 -2.76 16.97 -0.87
N LEU A 260 -2.98 15.67 -0.97
CA LEU A 260 -1.96 14.68 -1.37
C LEU A 260 -1.53 14.85 -2.83
N GLY A 261 -2.47 15.16 -3.72
CA GLY A 261 -2.17 15.53 -5.12
C GLY A 261 -1.27 16.77 -5.19
N VAL A 262 -1.57 17.81 -4.40
CA VAL A 262 -0.71 19.01 -4.30
C VAL A 262 0.68 18.67 -3.74
N ALA A 263 0.76 17.69 -2.84
CA ALA A 263 2.00 17.19 -2.22
C ALA A 263 2.82 16.23 -3.12
N ASN A 264 2.33 15.89 -4.32
CA ASN A 264 2.95 14.94 -5.25
C ASN A 264 3.10 13.52 -4.65
N VAL A 265 2.01 13.01 -4.09
CA VAL A 265 1.88 11.60 -3.65
C VAL A 265 2.24 10.62 -4.77
N ASN A 266 2.87 9.49 -4.44
CA ASN A 266 3.27 8.51 -5.46
C ASN A 266 2.06 7.87 -6.12
N PHE A 267 1.10 7.44 -5.30
CA PHE A 267 -0.13 6.83 -5.74
C PHE A 267 -1.22 6.94 -4.67
N ILE A 268 -2.46 6.76 -5.09
CA ILE A 268 -3.61 6.57 -4.20
C ILE A 268 -4.32 5.25 -4.56
N MET A 269 -5.17 4.77 -3.67
CA MET A 269 -6.04 3.64 -3.94
C MET A 269 -7.33 4.09 -4.61
N GLY A 270 -7.69 3.44 -5.70
CA GLY A 270 -8.97 3.54 -6.37
C GLY A 270 -9.79 2.28 -6.11
N VAL A 271 -10.92 2.44 -5.43
CA VAL A 271 -11.96 1.42 -5.29
C VAL A 271 -13.13 1.82 -6.20
N PRO A 272 -13.64 0.91 -7.07
CA PRO A 272 -14.81 1.21 -7.88
C PRO A 272 -15.99 1.69 -7.02
N GLY A 273 -16.51 2.88 -7.32
CA GLY A 273 -17.62 3.47 -6.57
C GLY A 273 -17.27 4.02 -5.19
N ALA A 274 -15.99 4.05 -4.80
CA ALA A 274 -15.51 4.40 -3.46
C ALA A 274 -16.11 3.53 -2.33
N ASP A 275 -16.60 2.33 -2.67
CA ASP A 275 -17.23 1.38 -1.75
C ASP A 275 -16.58 0.00 -1.93
N ASP A 276 -15.75 -0.41 -0.97
CA ASP A 276 -15.13 -1.74 -1.00
C ASP A 276 -16.11 -2.75 -0.41
N VAL A 277 -16.77 -3.49 -1.31
CA VAL A 277 -17.78 -4.49 -0.98
C VAL A 277 -17.30 -5.61 -0.04
N MET A 278 -15.99 -5.75 0.18
CA MET A 278 -15.43 -6.71 1.14
C MET A 278 -15.10 -6.14 2.52
N LEU A 279 -15.09 -4.81 2.66
CA LEU A 279 -14.62 -4.12 3.87
C LEU A 279 -15.76 -3.46 4.66
N ASN A 280 -17.02 -3.78 4.30
CA ASN A 280 -18.26 -3.29 4.92
C ASN A 280 -18.70 -4.12 6.13
#